data_AF-A0A151SN71-F1
#
_entry.id   AF-A0A151SN71-F1
#
_cell.length_a   1.000
_cell.length_b   1.000
_cell.length_c   1.000
_cell.angle_alpha   90.00
_cell.angle_beta   90.00
_cell.angle_gamma   90.00
#
_symmetry.space_group_name_H-M   'P 1'
#
loop_
_entity.id
_entity.type
_entity.pdbx_description
1 polymer ?
#
loop_
_entity_poly.entity_id
_entity_poly.type
_entity_poly.pdbx_seq_one_letter_code
_entity_poly.pdbx_strand_id
1 'polypeptide(L)'
;MKPALSQLISSHMFADLDHEDPHTHLYTFYELCGSVGISGDDEEALFMRLFPFSLTGKAKAWLQSQPNQSLTSWRDMETKILARFFPPSKNTEAKIYGRKIA
;
A
#
# COMPACT_ATOMS: atom_id res chain seq x y z
N MET A 1 -4.25 -20.73 -3.46
CA MET A 1 -4.66 -19.37 -3.06
C MET A 1 -6.18 -19.33 -3.09
N LYS A 2 -6.86 -18.93 -2.00
CA LYS A 2 -8.33 -18.89 -1.96
C LYS A 2 -8.82 -17.78 -2.92
N PRO A 3 -9.54 -18.10 -4.01
CA PRO A 3 -9.91 -17.10 -5.02
C PRO A 3 -10.78 -15.97 -4.45
N ALA A 4 -11.61 -16.27 -3.44
CA ALA A 4 -12.45 -15.28 -2.77
C ALA A 4 -11.63 -14.18 -2.05
N LEU A 5 -10.49 -14.52 -1.47
CA LEU A 5 -9.64 -13.54 -0.77
C LEU A 5 -8.98 -12.58 -1.77
N SER A 6 -8.46 -13.09 -2.87
CA SER A 6 -7.88 -12.25 -3.93
C SER A 6 -8.92 -11.32 -4.54
N GLN A 7 -10.16 -11.81 -4.75
CA GLN A 7 -11.27 -10.98 -5.22
C GLN A 7 -11.64 -9.89 -4.22
N LEU A 8 -11.71 -10.22 -2.93
CA LEU A 8 -11.99 -9.25 -1.86
C LEU A 8 -10.89 -8.19 -1.75
N ILE A 9 -9.61 -8.58 -1.86
CA ILE A 9 -8.52 -7.60 -1.87
C ILE A 9 -8.61 -6.69 -3.11
N SER A 10 -8.98 -7.24 -4.26
CA SER A 10 -9.21 -6.46 -5.48
C SER A 10 -10.47 -5.56 -5.44
N SER A 11 -11.37 -5.69 -4.46
CA SER A 11 -12.43 -4.69 -4.25
C SER A 11 -11.97 -3.46 -3.46
N HIS A 12 -10.79 -3.52 -2.84
CA HIS A 12 -10.18 -2.45 -2.05
C HIS A 12 -8.85 -1.99 -2.67
N MET A 13 -8.84 -1.76 -3.99
CA MET A 13 -7.62 -1.36 -4.70
C MET A 13 -7.23 0.09 -4.41
N PHE A 14 -5.92 0.33 -4.35
CA PHE A 14 -5.31 1.65 -4.24
C PHE A 14 -4.67 2.07 -5.56
N ALA A 15 -4.97 3.28 -6.02
CA ALA A 15 -4.55 3.81 -7.30
C ALA A 15 -3.52 4.96 -7.21
N ASP A 16 -3.23 5.46 -6.01
CA ASP A 16 -2.47 6.69 -5.73
C ASP A 16 -3.20 7.94 -6.26
N LEU A 17 -4.46 8.09 -5.83
CA LEU A 17 -5.31 9.26 -6.09
C LEU A 17 -5.37 10.20 -4.88
N ASP A 18 -5.62 11.49 -5.11
CA ASP A 18 -5.56 12.53 -4.08
C ASP A 18 -6.58 12.36 -2.93
N HIS A 19 -7.64 11.58 -3.14
CA HIS A 19 -8.68 11.30 -2.15
C HIS A 19 -8.49 9.94 -1.45
N GLU A 20 -7.52 9.15 -1.88
CA GLU A 20 -7.19 7.87 -1.24
C GLU A 20 -6.20 8.13 -0.10
N ASP A 21 -6.45 7.54 1.07
CA ASP A 21 -5.47 7.51 2.15
C ASP A 21 -4.67 6.20 2.11
N PRO A 22 -3.36 6.28 1.84
CA PRO A 22 -2.52 5.10 1.78
C PRO A 22 -2.42 4.36 3.14
N HIS A 23 -2.61 5.04 4.30
CA HIS A 23 -2.63 4.36 5.62
C HIS A 23 -3.86 3.49 5.77
N THR A 24 -5.02 4.03 5.41
CA THR A 24 -6.28 3.30 5.40
C THR A 24 -6.19 2.08 4.49
N HIS A 25 -5.59 2.22 3.29
CA HIS A 25 -5.36 1.07 2.40
C HIS A 25 -4.53 -0.05 3.05
N LEU A 26 -3.39 0.31 3.64
CA LEU A 26 -2.50 -0.68 4.26
C LEU A 26 -3.17 -1.37 5.46
N TYR A 27 -3.91 -0.61 6.27
CA TYR A 27 -4.70 -1.15 7.37
C TYR A 27 -5.76 -2.15 6.89
N THR A 28 -6.57 -1.77 5.89
CA THR A 28 -7.57 -2.66 5.29
C THR A 28 -6.91 -3.92 4.70
N PHE A 29 -5.75 -3.79 4.05
CA PHE A 29 -5.02 -4.94 3.54
C PHE A 29 -4.63 -5.93 4.64
N TYR A 30 -4.14 -5.44 5.78
CA TYR A 30 -3.80 -6.28 6.93
C TYR A 30 -5.03 -6.95 7.54
N GLU A 31 -6.14 -6.24 7.70
CA GLU A 31 -7.39 -6.85 8.20
C GLU A 31 -7.89 -7.98 7.30
N LEU A 32 -7.87 -7.76 5.98
CA LEU A 32 -8.29 -8.75 5.00
C LEU A 32 -7.40 -9.99 5.03
N CYS A 33 -6.08 -9.81 5.11
CA CYS A 33 -5.15 -10.95 5.19
C CYS A 33 -5.21 -11.66 6.56
N GLY A 34 -5.41 -10.93 7.65
CA GLY A 34 -5.55 -11.48 9.01
C GLY A 34 -6.79 -12.37 9.16
N SER A 35 -7.84 -12.14 8.37
CA SER A 35 -9.05 -12.99 8.35
C SER A 35 -8.79 -14.44 7.93
N VAL A 36 -7.62 -14.74 7.36
CA VAL A 36 -7.29 -16.06 6.79
C VAL A 36 -6.75 -17.02 7.84
N GLY A 37 -6.32 -16.52 9.01
CA GLY A 37 -5.77 -17.34 10.10
C GLY A 37 -4.40 -17.95 9.80
N ILE A 38 -3.59 -17.30 8.95
CA ILE A 38 -2.20 -17.67 8.64
C ILE A 38 -1.29 -16.82 9.53
N SER A 39 -0.19 -17.39 10.03
CA SER A 39 0.74 -16.72 10.95
C SER A 39 2.19 -17.05 10.65
N GLY A 40 3.12 -16.15 10.99
CA GLY A 40 4.56 -16.38 10.87
C GLY A 40 5.08 -16.23 9.44
N ASP A 41 6.04 -17.05 9.03
CA ASP A 41 6.68 -16.93 7.70
C ASP A 41 5.69 -17.10 6.54
N ASP A 42 4.63 -17.89 6.74
CA ASP A 42 3.56 -18.07 5.75
C ASP A 42 2.69 -16.81 5.58
N GLU A 43 2.62 -15.96 6.61
CA GLU A 43 1.88 -14.70 6.57
C GLU A 43 2.63 -13.65 5.75
N GLU A 44 3.96 -13.58 5.90
CA GLU A 44 4.79 -12.70 5.08
C GLU A 44 4.69 -13.06 3.59
N ALA A 45 4.79 -14.36 3.27
CA ALA A 45 4.63 -14.86 1.91
C ALA A 45 3.23 -14.57 1.35
N LEU A 46 2.19 -14.64 2.20
CA LEU A 46 0.82 -14.29 1.85
C LEU A 46 0.71 -12.81 1.48
N PHE A 47 1.24 -11.91 2.32
CA PHE A 47 1.20 -10.47 2.07
C PHE A 47 1.89 -10.12 0.75
N MET A 48 3.12 -10.62 0.57
CA MET A 48 3.91 -10.42 -0.65
C MET A 48 3.16 -10.88 -1.91
N ARG A 49 2.42 -11.99 -1.82
CA ARG A 49 1.65 -12.54 -2.94
C ARG A 49 0.37 -11.76 -3.22
N LEU A 50 -0.30 -11.27 -2.18
CA LEU A 50 -1.63 -10.65 -2.29
C LEU A 50 -1.58 -9.15 -2.52
N PHE A 51 -0.54 -8.48 -2.04
CA PHE A 51 -0.42 -7.04 -2.16
C PHE A 51 -0.49 -6.50 -3.60
N PRO A 52 0.10 -7.16 -4.62
CA PRO A 52 -0.07 -6.71 -6.02
C PRO A 52 -1.53 -6.68 -6.51
N PHE A 53 -2.43 -7.45 -5.88
CA PHE A 53 -3.86 -7.46 -6.18
C PHE A 53 -4.63 -6.33 -5.50
N SER A 54 -4.04 -5.68 -4.50
CA SER A 54 -4.59 -4.50 -3.81
C SER A 54 -4.19 -3.19 -4.49
N LEU A 55 -3.43 -3.25 -5.59
CA LEU A 55 -2.98 -2.06 -6.34
C LEU A 55 -3.63 -1.99 -7.72
N THR A 56 -3.88 -0.76 -8.16
CA THR A 56 -4.27 -0.44 -9.55
C THR A 56 -3.60 0.86 -10.02
N GLY A 57 -3.86 1.26 -11.27
CA GLY A 57 -3.42 2.54 -11.81
C GLY A 57 -1.93 2.84 -11.63
N LYS A 58 -1.62 4.03 -11.09
CA LYS A 58 -0.25 4.52 -10.89
C LYS A 58 0.51 3.69 -9.85
N ALA A 59 -0.17 3.27 -8.78
CA ALA A 59 0.44 2.46 -7.74
C ALA A 59 0.91 1.11 -8.27
N LYS A 60 0.08 0.44 -9.08
CA LYS A 60 0.44 -0.84 -9.72
C LYS A 60 1.59 -0.68 -10.71
N ALA A 61 1.56 0.37 -11.53
CA ALA A 61 2.65 0.66 -12.48
C ALA A 61 3.98 0.90 -11.77
N TRP A 62 3.97 1.61 -10.63
CA TRP A 62 5.16 1.82 -9.81
C TRP A 62 5.71 0.51 -9.20
N LEU A 63 4.83 -0.38 -8.73
CA LEU A 63 5.25 -1.68 -8.20
C LEU A 63 5.95 -2.50 -9.30
N GLN A 64 5.39 -2.49 -10.51
CA GLN A 64 5.95 -3.19 -11.67
C GLN A 64 7.25 -2.56 -12.19
N SER A 65 7.51 -1.28 -11.91
CA SER A 65 8.75 -0.61 -12.29
C SER A 65 9.90 -0.85 -11.31
N GLN A 66 9.67 -1.54 -10.19
CA GLN A 66 10.73 -1.81 -9.22
C GLN A 66 11.74 -2.82 -9.81
N PRO A 67 13.05 -2.65 -9.57
CA PRO A 67 14.04 -3.62 -10.01
C PRO A 67 13.78 -5.01 -9.43
N ASN A 68 14.05 -6.05 -10.22
CA ASN A 68 14.06 -7.43 -9.72
C ASN A 68 14.96 -7.54 -8.48
N GLN A 69 14.54 -8.33 -7.49
CA GLN A 69 15.24 -8.51 -6.20
C GLN A 69 15.23 -7.30 -5.25
N SER A 70 14.54 -6.21 -5.57
CA SER A 70 14.46 -5.06 -4.68
C SER A 70 13.32 -5.17 -3.64
N LEU A 71 12.40 -6.11 -3.83
CA LEU A 71 11.25 -6.39 -2.97
C LEU A 71 11.30 -7.86 -2.55
N THR A 72 12.21 -8.18 -1.63
CA THR A 72 12.47 -9.57 -1.20
C THR A 72 11.80 -9.94 0.12
N SER A 73 11.42 -8.95 0.92
CA SER A 73 10.67 -9.12 2.16
C SER A 73 9.45 -8.19 2.18
N TRP A 74 8.46 -8.53 2.99
CA TRP A 74 7.31 -7.64 3.22
C TRP A 74 7.77 -6.31 3.81
N ARG A 75 8.74 -6.34 4.73
CA ARG A 75 9.30 -5.14 5.35
C ARG A 75 9.90 -4.17 4.32
N ASP A 76 10.60 -4.68 3.32
CA ASP A 76 11.17 -3.87 2.24
C ASP A 76 10.06 -3.26 1.37
N MET A 77 9.02 -4.06 1.07
CA MET A 77 7.87 -3.62 0.30
C MET A 77 7.09 -2.52 1.01
N GLU A 78 6.74 -2.74 2.28
CA GLU A 78 6.07 -1.77 3.14
C GLU A 78 6.89 -0.46 3.22
N THR A 79 8.19 -0.54 3.53
CA THR A 79 9.05 0.64 3.65
C THR A 79 9.06 1.48 2.37
N LYS A 80 9.16 0.84 1.20
CA LYS A 80 9.21 1.56 -0.09
C LYS A 80 7.88 2.15 -0.50
N ILE A 81 6.78 1.45 -0.22
CA ILE A 81 5.42 1.95 -0.47
C ILE A 81 5.15 3.15 0.44
N LEU A 82 5.49 3.04 1.72
CA LEU A 82 5.41 4.14 2.67
C LEU A 82 6.25 5.33 2.16
N ALA A 83 7.51 5.13 1.79
CA ALA A 83 8.34 6.21 1.25
C ALA A 83 7.79 6.84 -0.04
N ARG A 84 7.18 6.04 -0.93
CA ARG A 84 6.67 6.49 -2.23
C ARG A 84 5.37 7.27 -2.12
N PHE A 85 4.39 6.72 -1.40
CA PHE A 85 3.03 7.24 -1.34
C PHE A 85 2.80 8.13 -0.13
N PHE A 86 3.68 8.03 0.87
CA PHE A 86 3.65 8.75 2.15
C PHE A 86 4.98 9.50 2.43
N PRO A 87 5.54 10.29 1.50
CA PRO A 87 6.73 11.07 1.81
C PRO A 87 6.44 11.99 3.00
N PRO A 88 7.40 12.19 3.93
CA PRO A 88 7.24 13.10 5.07
C PRO A 88 6.78 14.52 4.68
N SER A 89 7.11 14.95 3.46
CA SER A 89 6.73 16.26 2.90
C SER A 89 5.26 16.37 2.48
N LYS A 90 4.55 15.26 2.23
CA LYS A 90 3.10 15.31 1.94
C LYS A 90 2.26 15.74 3.15
N ASN A 91 2.85 15.86 4.34
CA ASN A 91 2.23 16.44 5.53
C ASN A 91 2.56 17.94 5.73
N THR A 92 3.08 18.63 4.70
CA THR A 92 3.51 20.05 4.82
C THR A 92 2.95 20.97 3.72
N GLU A 93 1.76 20.71 3.18
CA GLU A 93 1.07 21.68 2.30
C GLU A 93 -0.35 22.07 2.75
N ALA A 94 -0.59 22.10 4.07
CA ALA A 94 -1.81 22.71 4.65
C ALA A 94 -1.53 23.96 5.53
N LYS A 95 -0.31 24.53 5.53
CA LYS A 95 0.00 25.72 6.36
C LYS A 95 0.93 26.78 5.75
N ILE A 96 0.94 27.01 4.43
CA ILE A 96 1.65 28.20 3.86
C ILE A 96 0.79 28.98 2.85
N TYR A 97 -0.53 29.02 3.03
CA TYR A 97 -1.38 30.06 2.43
C TYR A 97 -2.39 30.57 3.46
N GLY A 98 -1.87 31.21 4.51
CA GLY A 98 -2.69 31.83 5.54
C GLY A 98 -1.94 32.95 6.23
N ARG A 99 -2.06 34.15 5.67
CA ARG A 99 -1.78 35.46 6.29
C ARG A 99 -0.34 35.99 6.18
N LYS A 100 0.03 36.40 4.96
CA LYS A 100 0.57 37.76 4.77
C LYS A 100 -0.64 38.70 4.63
N ILE A 101 -0.92 39.52 5.63
CA ILE A 101 -1.46 40.88 5.47
C ILE A 101 -1.53 41.59 6.83
N ALA A 102 -1.02 42.82 6.80
CA ALA A 102 -1.01 43.89 7.81
C ALA A 102 -0.05 43.71 8.99
#